data_AF-A0AAN7VRE4-F1
#
_entry.id   AF-A0AAN7VRE4-F1
#
_cell.length_a   1.000
_cell.length_b   1.000
_cell.length_c   1.000
_cell.angle_alpha   90.00
_cell.angle_beta   90.00
_cell.angle_gamma   90.00
#
_symmetry.space_group_name_H-M   'P 1'
#
loop_
_entity.id
_entity.type
_entity.pdbx_description
1 polymer ?
#
loop_
_entity_poly.entity_id
_entity_poly.type
_entity_poly.pdbx_seq_one_letter_code
_entity_poly.pdbx_strand_id
1 'polypeptide(L)'
;MVNSHEQDFHSGTQFTVGALSDSVYEYILKMVALLGGSDMYETMYDMAVDAIVKHIIFRPMVPGDLDILLAGKVSAFDTAHVVHQPDAEHLGCFIGGLMALGGRMLSNKSHIEIGRKLTEGCIWSYDALPLGIGPEDMSLVACESRTHCPWNESTWHAAVLDRHPPSQVRYSTPRRVLDVHTIIRTERLPPAFAAMTNKHYILRPEALESVFVLYRITGDPKLRDDAWRMFTRIQNATRTDLANSAISDVTDPTAPKMDEMESFWLAETLKYLYLIFSNSNLVNLNDWVLNTEAHPLRRSRERGWIR
;
A
#
# COMPACT_ATOMS: atom_id res chain seq x y z
N MET A 1 -9.66 -7.00 17.61
CA MET A 1 -9.78 -8.47 17.63
C MET A 1 -11.25 -8.83 17.59
N VAL A 2 -11.56 -10.00 17.05
CA VAL A 2 -12.93 -10.52 16.99
C VAL A 2 -13.02 -11.74 17.90
N ASN A 3 -13.88 -11.69 18.91
CA ASN A 3 -14.26 -12.84 19.72
C ASN A 3 -15.69 -13.25 19.33
N SER A 4 -15.80 -14.28 18.49
CA SER A 4 -17.10 -14.79 18.03
C SER A 4 -17.90 -15.51 19.12
N HIS A 5 -17.24 -16.05 20.15
CA HIS A 5 -17.92 -16.69 21.28
C HIS A 5 -18.65 -15.66 22.14
N GLU A 6 -17.99 -14.53 22.40
CA GLU A 6 -18.54 -13.42 23.21
C GLU A 6 -19.27 -12.37 22.38
N GLN A 7 -19.32 -12.54 21.05
CA GLN A 7 -19.87 -11.56 20.10
C GLN A 7 -19.21 -10.18 20.19
N ASP A 8 -17.93 -10.15 20.53
CA ASP A 8 -17.15 -8.92 20.62
C ASP A 8 -16.37 -8.70 19.32
N PHE A 9 -16.80 -7.70 18.55
CA PHE A 9 -16.19 -7.31 17.28
C PHE A 9 -15.48 -5.96 17.35
N HIS A 10 -15.29 -5.41 18.55
CA HIS A 10 -14.86 -4.03 18.75
C HIS A 10 -13.70 -3.90 19.74
N SER A 11 -13.37 -4.94 20.51
CA SER A 11 -12.18 -4.94 21.36
C SER A 11 -10.90 -5.02 20.52
N GLY A 12 -10.32 -3.86 20.27
CA GLY A 12 -9.06 -3.73 19.58
C GLY A 12 -8.63 -2.28 19.60
N THR A 13 -7.32 -2.07 19.71
CA THR A 13 -6.75 -0.73 19.74
C THR A 13 -5.93 -0.43 18.50
N GLN A 14 -5.68 -1.41 17.63
CA GLN A 14 -4.90 -1.22 16.41
C GLN A 14 -5.81 -1.20 15.19
N PHE A 15 -5.62 -0.19 14.34
CA PHE A 15 -6.40 0.05 13.13
C PHE A 15 -5.43 0.27 11.96
N THR A 16 -5.67 -0.40 10.85
CA THR A 16 -4.85 -0.33 9.63
C THR A 16 -5.71 -0.76 8.44
N VAL A 17 -5.25 -0.48 7.23
CA VAL A 17 -5.75 -1.10 5.99
C VAL A 17 -4.77 -2.15 5.45
N GLY A 18 -3.68 -2.43 6.16
CA GLY A 18 -2.74 -3.50 5.81
C GLY A 18 -3.20 -4.88 6.29
N ALA A 19 -2.24 -5.73 6.60
CA ALA A 19 -2.46 -7.12 6.98
C ALA A 19 -3.53 -7.28 8.07
N LEU A 20 -4.33 -8.34 7.95
CA LEU A 20 -5.44 -8.74 8.84
C LEU A 20 -6.73 -7.91 8.72
N SER A 21 -6.75 -6.81 7.96
CA SER A 21 -7.94 -5.97 7.78
C SER A 21 -8.21 -5.52 6.34
N ASP A 22 -7.19 -5.46 5.49
CA ASP A 22 -7.23 -5.11 4.06
C ASP A 22 -8.52 -5.52 3.32
N SER A 23 -8.70 -6.82 3.08
CA SER A 23 -9.72 -7.40 2.22
C SER A 23 -11.13 -7.25 2.79
N VAL A 24 -11.29 -7.00 4.10
CA VAL A 24 -12.59 -6.64 4.69
C VAL A 24 -13.06 -5.29 4.12
N TYR A 25 -12.20 -4.27 4.14
CA TYR A 25 -12.53 -2.97 3.57
C TYR A 25 -12.70 -3.03 2.05
N GLU A 26 -11.89 -3.86 1.39
CA GLU A 26 -12.02 -4.12 -0.03
C GLU A 26 -13.41 -4.68 -0.41
N TYR A 27 -13.86 -5.70 0.33
CA TYR A 27 -15.13 -6.36 0.06
C TYR A 27 -16.34 -5.50 0.43
N ILE A 28 -16.23 -4.59 1.42
CA ILE A 28 -17.30 -3.64 1.70
C ILE A 28 -17.71 -2.89 0.42
N LEU A 29 -16.74 -2.36 -0.36
CA LEU A 29 -17.06 -1.72 -1.64
C LEU A 29 -17.45 -2.74 -2.72
N LYS A 30 -16.69 -3.83 -2.87
CA LYS A 30 -16.91 -4.79 -3.95
C LYS A 30 -18.29 -5.47 -3.86
N MET A 31 -18.84 -5.61 -2.65
CA MET A 31 -20.20 -6.11 -2.44
C MET A 31 -21.28 -5.17 -3.00
N VAL A 32 -21.07 -3.85 -3.00
CA VAL A 32 -21.96 -2.91 -3.70
C VAL A 32 -22.06 -3.30 -5.19
N ALA A 33 -20.94 -3.58 -5.83
CA ALA A 33 -20.92 -3.97 -7.24
C ALA A 33 -21.48 -5.38 -7.50
N LEU A 34 -21.18 -6.36 -6.63
CA LEU A 34 -21.64 -7.73 -6.79
C LEU A 34 -23.16 -7.87 -6.60
N LEU A 35 -23.75 -7.12 -5.66
CA LEU A 35 -25.19 -7.11 -5.40
C LEU A 35 -25.99 -6.23 -6.37
N GLY A 36 -25.32 -5.52 -7.28
CA GLY A 36 -26.00 -4.56 -8.17
C GLY A 36 -26.46 -3.29 -7.45
N GLY A 37 -25.85 -2.96 -6.32
CA GLY A 37 -26.21 -1.87 -5.41
C GLY A 37 -26.51 -2.38 -4.00
N SER A 38 -26.16 -1.59 -2.97
CA SER A 38 -26.56 -1.89 -1.60
C SER A 38 -26.34 -0.70 -0.67
N ASP A 39 -27.43 -0.09 -0.21
CA ASP A 39 -27.40 1.07 0.72
C ASP A 39 -26.59 0.75 2.00
N MET A 40 -26.65 -0.49 2.48
CA MET A 40 -25.89 -0.94 3.65
C MET A 40 -24.38 -0.91 3.38
N TYR A 41 -23.92 -1.55 2.30
CA TYR A 41 -22.50 -1.61 1.97
C TYR A 41 -21.95 -0.24 1.53
N GLU A 42 -22.76 0.58 0.85
CA GLU A 42 -22.42 1.96 0.51
C GLU A 42 -22.22 2.80 1.78
N THR A 43 -23.14 2.71 2.75
CA THR A 43 -23.00 3.41 4.04
C THR A 43 -21.76 2.93 4.81
N MET A 44 -21.51 1.62 4.85
CA MET A 44 -20.33 1.06 5.50
C MET A 44 -19.04 1.53 4.82
N TYR A 45 -19.03 1.60 3.49
CA TYR A 45 -17.88 2.09 2.73
C TYR A 45 -17.59 3.55 3.08
N ASP A 46 -18.60 4.42 3.02
CA ASP A 46 -18.43 5.85 3.29
C ASP A 46 -17.93 6.08 4.73
N MET A 47 -18.53 5.41 5.72
CA MET A 47 -18.09 5.49 7.11
C MET A 47 -16.65 5.00 7.30
N ALA A 48 -16.28 3.89 6.65
CA ALA A 48 -14.93 3.33 6.75
C ALA A 48 -13.90 4.24 6.08
N VAL A 49 -14.17 4.72 4.87
CA VAL A 49 -13.25 5.58 4.13
C VAL A 49 -13.09 6.94 4.79
N ASP A 50 -14.15 7.53 5.35
CA ASP A 50 -14.04 8.77 6.13
C ASP A 50 -13.08 8.59 7.32
N ALA A 51 -13.18 7.47 8.05
CA ALA A 51 -12.28 7.16 9.16
C ALA A 51 -10.85 6.87 8.68
N ILE A 52 -10.68 6.09 7.61
CA ILE A 52 -9.37 5.78 7.01
C ILE A 52 -8.68 7.06 6.55
N VAL A 53 -9.38 7.89 5.77
CA VAL A 53 -8.87 9.17 5.29
C VAL A 53 -8.53 10.07 6.47
N LYS A 54 -9.34 10.12 7.52
CA LYS A 54 -9.06 11.01 8.66
C LYS A 54 -7.87 10.54 9.50
N HIS A 55 -7.76 9.25 9.77
CA HIS A 55 -6.87 8.74 10.81
C HIS A 55 -5.70 7.92 10.30
N ILE A 56 -5.85 7.16 9.23
CA ILE A 56 -4.84 6.19 8.74
C ILE A 56 -3.96 6.80 7.66
N ILE A 57 -4.57 7.51 6.70
CA ILE A 57 -3.85 8.10 5.58
C ILE A 57 -2.95 9.25 6.08
N PHE A 58 -1.75 9.36 5.53
CA PHE A 58 -0.85 10.46 5.84
C PHE A 58 -0.06 10.87 4.60
N ARG A 59 0.51 12.08 4.65
CA ARG A 59 1.48 12.51 3.66
C ARG A 59 2.88 12.20 4.20
N PRO A 60 3.72 11.43 3.49
CA PRO A 60 5.10 11.23 3.89
C PRO A 60 5.93 12.49 3.58
N MET A 61 6.88 12.81 4.46
CA MET A 61 7.83 13.91 4.27
C MET A 61 8.96 13.45 3.38
N VAL A 62 8.88 13.78 2.09
CA VAL A 62 9.80 13.31 1.05
C VAL A 62 10.55 14.48 0.40
N PRO A 63 11.78 14.27 -0.10
CA PRO A 63 12.46 15.27 -0.91
C PRO A 63 11.61 15.69 -2.13
N GLY A 64 11.55 17.00 -2.40
CA GLY A 64 10.80 17.55 -3.54
C GLY A 64 9.33 17.89 -3.27
N ASP A 65 8.84 17.77 -2.02
CA ASP A 65 7.48 18.15 -1.60
C ASP A 65 6.39 17.51 -2.50
N LEU A 66 6.57 16.23 -2.83
CA LEU A 66 5.62 15.49 -3.67
C LEU A 66 4.24 15.42 -3.00
N ASP A 67 3.18 15.61 -3.78
CA ASP A 67 1.79 15.51 -3.32
C ASP A 67 1.29 14.07 -3.41
N ILE A 68 1.89 13.21 -2.60
CA ILE A 68 1.58 11.78 -2.50
C ILE A 68 1.03 11.43 -1.11
N LEU A 69 0.32 10.32 -1.01
CA LEU A 69 -0.23 9.82 0.24
C LEU A 69 0.15 8.35 0.43
N LEU A 70 0.20 7.91 1.69
CA LEU A 70 0.35 6.50 2.07
C LEU A 70 -0.59 6.17 3.22
N ALA A 71 -0.85 4.88 3.42
CA ALA A 71 -1.64 4.38 4.52
C ALA A 71 -0.72 3.88 5.64
N GLY A 72 -0.92 4.39 6.86
CA GLY A 72 -0.17 3.98 8.05
C GLY A 72 -0.94 3.00 8.93
N LYS A 73 -0.56 2.96 10.20
CA LYS A 73 -1.29 2.29 11.28
C LYS A 73 -1.73 3.31 12.31
N VAL A 74 -2.71 2.95 13.11
CA VAL A 74 -3.23 3.79 14.20
C VAL A 74 -3.40 2.92 15.42
N SER A 75 -2.92 3.41 16.56
CA SER A 75 -3.27 2.89 17.87
C SER A 75 -4.26 3.84 18.54
N ALA A 76 -5.48 3.40 18.82
CA ALA A 76 -6.50 4.18 19.51
C ALA A 76 -7.09 3.38 20.68
N PHE A 77 -7.00 3.95 21.88
CA PHE A 77 -7.59 3.36 23.09
C PHE A 77 -9.01 3.90 23.33
N ASP A 78 -9.26 5.12 22.88
CA ASP A 78 -10.56 5.79 22.84
C ASP A 78 -10.54 6.85 21.72
N THR A 79 -11.59 7.65 21.61
CA THR A 79 -11.70 8.69 20.58
C THR A 79 -10.82 9.92 20.81
N ALA A 80 -10.25 10.08 22.01
CA ALA A 80 -9.37 11.20 22.38
C ALA A 80 -7.88 10.84 22.25
N HIS A 81 -7.52 9.58 22.43
CA HIS A 81 -6.14 9.08 22.42
C HIS A 81 -5.89 8.26 21.15
N VAL A 82 -5.65 8.97 20.05
CA VAL A 82 -5.34 8.39 18.73
C VAL A 82 -3.88 8.67 18.40
N VAL A 83 -3.07 7.62 18.30
CA VAL A 83 -1.65 7.68 17.97
C VAL A 83 -1.45 7.14 16.55
N HIS A 84 -1.10 8.03 15.63
CA HIS A 84 -0.74 7.65 14.27
C HIS A 84 0.68 7.08 14.22
N GLN A 85 0.84 6.00 13.47
CA GLN A 85 2.10 5.33 13.21
C GLN A 85 2.30 5.34 11.69
N PRO A 86 3.28 6.09 11.16
CA PRO A 86 3.55 6.17 9.71
C PRO A 86 4.27 4.92 9.19
N ASP A 87 3.77 3.75 9.58
CA ASP A 87 4.21 2.43 9.17
C ASP A 87 3.30 1.97 8.03
N ALA A 88 3.82 2.03 6.81
CA ALA A 88 3.14 1.58 5.60
C ALA A 88 3.57 0.15 5.27
N GLU A 89 2.63 -0.62 4.72
CA GLU A 89 2.86 -1.99 4.27
C GLU A 89 2.60 -2.05 2.77
N HIS A 90 3.30 -2.94 2.06
CA HIS A 90 3.00 -3.22 0.66
C HIS A 90 1.54 -3.66 0.47
N LEU A 91 1.03 -4.49 1.39
CA LEU A 91 -0.37 -4.89 1.43
C LEU A 91 -1.33 -3.69 1.44
N GLY A 92 -0.99 -2.62 2.15
CA GLY A 92 -1.80 -1.41 2.21
C GLY A 92 -1.90 -0.66 0.87
N CYS A 93 -1.07 -0.97 -0.14
CA CYS A 93 -1.07 -0.27 -1.41
C CYS A 93 -2.33 -0.49 -2.27
N PHE A 94 -3.15 -1.51 -2.00
CA PHE A 94 -4.41 -1.76 -2.72
C PHE A 94 -5.43 -0.61 -2.53
N ILE A 95 -5.31 0.14 -1.41
CA ILE A 95 -6.27 1.17 -1.01
C ILE A 95 -6.39 2.30 -2.03
N GLY A 96 -5.32 2.57 -2.81
CA GLY A 96 -5.36 3.54 -3.91
C GLY A 96 -6.37 3.15 -4.99
N GLY A 97 -6.31 1.90 -5.44
CA GLY A 97 -7.25 1.31 -6.39
C GLY A 97 -8.66 1.22 -5.82
N LEU A 98 -8.81 0.80 -4.56
CA LEU A 98 -10.10 0.75 -3.89
C LEU A 98 -10.79 2.11 -3.86
N MET A 99 -10.07 3.16 -3.43
CA MET A 99 -10.62 4.52 -3.35
C MET A 99 -10.95 5.08 -4.74
N ALA A 100 -10.09 4.84 -5.75
CA ALA A 100 -10.39 5.24 -7.11
C ALA A 100 -11.68 4.55 -7.61
N LEU A 101 -11.79 3.23 -7.41
CA LEU A 101 -12.95 2.44 -7.79
C LEU A 101 -14.21 2.95 -7.10
N GLY A 102 -14.16 3.19 -5.79
CA GLY A 102 -15.29 3.69 -5.02
C GLY A 102 -15.70 5.09 -5.45
N GLY A 103 -14.73 5.96 -5.76
CA GLY A 103 -14.99 7.28 -6.33
C GLY A 103 -15.70 7.23 -7.68
N ARG A 104 -15.35 6.26 -8.53
CA ARG A 104 -16.06 6.04 -9.80
C ARG A 104 -17.45 5.44 -9.59
N MET A 105 -17.59 4.44 -8.72
CA MET A 105 -18.85 3.73 -8.46
C MET A 105 -19.89 4.61 -7.78
N LEU A 106 -19.46 5.44 -6.83
CA LEU A 106 -20.32 6.27 -5.98
C LEU A 106 -20.29 7.75 -6.39
N SER A 107 -19.71 8.08 -7.55
CA SER A 107 -19.61 9.44 -8.09
C SER A 107 -18.92 10.46 -7.16
N ASN A 108 -17.94 10.02 -6.37
CA ASN A 108 -17.17 10.85 -5.46
C ASN A 108 -15.77 11.15 -6.03
N LYS A 109 -15.59 12.36 -6.58
CA LYS A 109 -14.31 12.79 -7.19
C LYS A 109 -13.16 12.86 -6.19
N SER A 110 -13.44 13.23 -4.94
CA SER A 110 -12.42 13.30 -3.88
C SER A 110 -11.76 11.93 -3.66
N HIS A 111 -12.54 10.85 -3.71
CA HIS A 111 -11.99 9.50 -3.59
C HIS A 111 -11.06 9.12 -4.76
N ILE A 112 -11.35 9.59 -5.98
CA ILE A 112 -10.47 9.39 -7.14
C ILE A 112 -9.14 10.15 -6.95
N GLU A 113 -9.22 11.40 -6.48
CA GLU A 113 -8.04 12.23 -6.21
C GLU A 113 -7.16 11.64 -5.11
N ILE A 114 -7.76 11.23 -3.99
CA ILE A 114 -7.03 10.58 -2.89
C ILE A 114 -6.47 9.23 -3.36
N GLY A 115 -7.25 8.43 -4.10
CA GLY A 115 -6.82 7.16 -4.68
C GLY A 115 -5.63 7.30 -5.62
N ARG A 116 -5.59 8.39 -6.41
CA ARG A 116 -4.42 8.75 -7.22
C ARG A 116 -3.19 9.01 -6.37
N LYS A 117 -3.29 9.87 -5.35
CA LYS A 117 -2.15 10.19 -4.47
C LYS A 117 -1.62 8.98 -3.72
N LEU A 118 -2.50 8.06 -3.33
CA LEU A 118 -2.13 6.78 -2.70
C LEU A 118 -1.41 5.86 -3.67
N THR A 119 -1.92 5.75 -4.89
CA THR A 119 -1.29 4.95 -5.97
C THR A 119 0.09 5.50 -6.30
N GLU A 120 0.20 6.82 -6.47
CA GLU A 120 1.46 7.52 -6.75
C GLU A 120 2.44 7.44 -5.57
N GLY A 121 1.94 7.41 -4.33
CA GLY A 121 2.76 7.15 -3.13
C GLY A 121 3.38 5.76 -3.11
N CYS A 122 2.63 4.73 -3.50
CA CYS A 122 3.15 3.38 -3.64
C CYS A 122 4.11 3.22 -4.83
N ILE A 123 3.87 3.91 -5.94
CA ILE A 123 4.86 3.97 -7.04
C ILE A 123 6.15 4.66 -6.54
N TRP A 124 6.02 5.76 -5.79
CA TRP A 124 7.17 6.47 -5.23
C TRP A 124 7.98 5.59 -4.27
N SER A 125 7.35 4.77 -3.43
CA SER A 125 8.09 3.89 -2.51
C SER A 125 8.91 2.83 -3.24
N TYR A 126 8.44 2.36 -4.41
CA TYR A 126 9.23 1.54 -5.32
C TYR A 126 10.43 2.32 -5.88
N ASP A 127 10.18 3.51 -6.41
CA ASP A 127 11.18 4.35 -7.07
C ASP A 127 12.27 4.88 -6.13
N ALA A 128 11.95 5.03 -4.85
CA ALA A 128 12.87 5.50 -3.83
C ALA A 128 13.97 4.47 -3.50
N LEU A 129 13.80 3.21 -3.91
CA LEU A 129 14.71 2.12 -3.59
C LEU A 129 15.63 1.72 -4.76
N PRO A 130 16.86 1.23 -4.48
CA PRO A 130 17.85 0.93 -5.52
C PRO A 130 17.38 -0.08 -6.57
N LEU A 131 16.60 -1.08 -6.16
CA LEU A 131 16.05 -2.08 -7.07
C LEU A 131 14.81 -1.61 -7.83
N GLY A 132 14.20 -0.49 -7.45
CA GLY A 132 12.92 -0.05 -8.00
C GLY A 132 11.77 -0.96 -7.58
N ILE A 133 11.84 -1.53 -6.38
CA ILE A 133 10.87 -2.46 -5.79
C ILE A 133 10.62 -2.03 -4.34
N GLY A 134 9.35 -1.87 -3.96
CA GLY A 134 8.95 -1.50 -2.61
C GLY A 134 9.17 -2.64 -1.61
N PRO A 135 9.48 -2.34 -0.33
CA PRO A 135 9.63 -3.35 0.72
C PRO A 135 8.24 -3.82 1.21
N GLU A 136 8.19 -4.97 1.87
CA GLU A 136 6.97 -5.44 2.56
C GLU A 136 6.50 -4.44 3.63
N ASP A 137 7.40 -3.96 4.50
CA ASP A 137 7.08 -3.01 5.57
C ASP A 137 8.08 -1.85 5.64
N MET A 138 7.56 -0.62 5.72
CA MET A 138 8.35 0.61 5.81
C MET A 138 7.82 1.57 6.88
N SER A 139 8.72 2.10 7.71
CA SER A 139 8.44 3.22 8.61
C SER A 139 8.93 4.51 7.95
N LEU A 140 8.03 5.45 7.76
CA LEU A 140 8.29 6.74 7.12
C LEU A 140 8.16 7.89 8.12
N VAL A 141 8.52 9.09 7.70
CA VAL A 141 8.25 10.31 8.46
C VAL A 141 6.96 10.93 7.94
N ALA A 142 5.96 11.09 8.80
CA ALA A 142 4.73 11.80 8.44
C ALA A 142 4.95 13.32 8.50
N CYS A 143 4.32 14.03 7.56
CA CYS A 143 4.16 15.47 7.62
C CYS A 143 3.14 15.86 8.68
N GLU A 144 3.32 17.03 9.30
CA GLU A 144 2.30 17.62 10.19
C GLU A 144 1.02 17.97 9.43
N SER A 145 1.15 18.37 8.16
CA SER A 145 0.04 18.70 7.27
C SER A 145 0.11 17.91 5.96
N ARG A 146 -1.06 17.59 5.40
CA ARG A 146 -1.15 16.98 4.07
C ARG A 146 -1.02 17.98 2.92
N THR A 147 -1.15 19.28 3.18
CA THR A 147 -1.11 20.31 2.12
C THR A 147 0.25 20.97 1.94
N HIS A 148 1.04 21.05 3.00
CA HIS A 148 2.37 21.64 2.97
C HIS A 148 3.34 20.72 3.71
N CYS A 149 4.33 20.18 3.01
CA CYS A 149 5.29 19.26 3.60
C CYS A 149 6.72 19.48 3.08
N PRO A 150 7.38 20.56 3.54
CA PRO A 150 8.77 20.78 3.18
C PRO A 150 9.64 19.67 3.74
N TRP A 151 10.58 19.18 2.92
CA TRP A 151 11.59 18.24 3.36
C TRP A 151 12.44 18.82 4.50
N ASN A 152 12.60 18.05 5.57
CA ASN A 152 13.47 18.40 6.68
C ASN A 152 14.38 17.21 7.04
N GLU A 153 15.65 17.32 6.66
CA GLU A 153 16.65 16.28 6.91
C GLU A 153 16.89 16.02 8.40
N SER A 154 16.86 17.06 9.24
CA SER A 154 17.03 16.89 10.69
C SER A 154 15.87 16.13 11.33
N THR A 155 14.63 16.39 10.90
CA THR A 155 13.46 15.64 11.34
C THR A 155 13.54 14.18 10.90
N TRP A 156 14.01 13.91 9.67
CA TRP A 156 14.24 12.54 9.20
C TRP A 156 15.32 11.83 10.01
N HIS A 157 16.46 12.47 10.27
CA HIS A 157 17.52 11.91 11.11
C HIS A 157 17.04 11.58 12.53
N ALA A 158 16.21 12.44 13.12
CA ALA A 158 15.61 12.19 14.43
C ALA A 158 14.70 10.94 14.40
N ALA A 159 13.87 10.79 13.37
CA ALA A 159 13.02 9.61 13.21
C ALA A 159 13.82 8.31 12.98
N VAL A 160 14.93 8.36 12.25
CA VAL A 160 15.83 7.20 12.09
C VAL A 160 16.39 6.76 13.44
N LEU A 161 16.85 7.70 14.27
CA LEU A 161 17.37 7.40 15.60
C LEU A 161 16.28 6.83 16.54
N ASP A 162 15.06 7.36 16.46
CA ASP A 162 13.92 6.86 17.25
C ASP A 162 13.58 5.41 16.92
N ARG A 163 13.59 5.05 15.63
CA ARG A 163 13.33 3.67 15.16
C ARG A 163 14.47 2.69 15.41
N HIS A 164 15.66 3.17 15.75
CA HIS A 164 16.84 2.34 16.03
C HIS A 164 17.42 2.67 17.40
N PRO A 165 16.66 2.43 18.49
CA PRO A 165 17.13 2.74 19.83
C PRO A 165 18.41 1.94 20.14
N PRO A 166 19.37 2.51 20.89
CA PRO A 166 20.57 1.79 21.28
C PRO A 166 20.20 0.48 21.96
N SER A 167 20.74 -0.64 21.47
CA SER A 167 20.48 -1.98 22.01
C SER A 167 20.69 -1.98 23.53
N GLN A 168 19.66 -2.36 24.30
CA GLN A 168 19.76 -2.58 25.74
C GLN A 168 20.49 -3.91 26.03
N VAL A 169 21.71 -4.10 25.52
CA VAL A 169 22.50 -5.28 25.87
C VAL A 169 22.92 -5.12 27.34
N ARG A 170 22.32 -5.94 28.20
CA ARG A 170 22.78 -6.15 29.57
C ARG A 170 24.11 -6.92 29.50
N TYR A 171 25.11 -6.38 30.19
CA TYR A 171 26.44 -6.92 30.47
C TYR A 171 27.59 -6.66 29.46
N SER A 172 28.56 -5.88 29.97
CA SER A 172 30.02 -5.91 29.73
C SER A 172 30.64 -5.48 28.39
N THR A 173 29.91 -4.91 27.43
CA THR A 173 30.52 -4.21 26.27
C THR A 173 30.26 -2.70 26.30
N PRO A 174 31.23 -1.84 25.90
CA PRO A 174 31.00 -0.40 25.83
C PRO A 174 29.78 -0.09 24.95
N ARG A 175 28.86 0.72 25.48
CA ARG A 175 27.61 1.14 24.85
C ARG A 175 27.91 1.82 23.51
N ARG A 176 27.77 1.11 22.40
CA ARG A 176 27.98 1.68 21.05
C ARG A 176 26.70 2.41 20.65
N VAL A 177 26.61 3.70 20.98
CA VAL A 177 25.61 4.58 20.38
C VAL A 177 26.01 4.73 18.91
N LEU A 178 25.22 4.17 17.99
CA LEU A 178 25.45 4.36 16.57
C LEU A 178 25.02 5.78 16.20
N ASP A 179 25.86 6.49 15.45
CA ASP A 179 25.47 7.76 14.85
C ASP A 179 24.46 7.53 13.72
N VAL A 180 23.61 8.53 13.46
CA VAL A 180 22.54 8.43 12.47
C VAL A 180 23.05 8.09 11.07
N HIS A 181 24.21 8.61 10.65
CA HIS A 181 24.77 8.34 9.34
C HIS A 181 25.25 6.89 9.21
N THR A 182 25.79 6.31 10.28
CA THR A 182 26.11 4.89 10.33
C THR A 182 24.86 4.03 10.22
N ILE A 183 23.75 4.39 10.89
CA ILE A 183 22.47 3.66 10.76
C ILE A 183 21.97 3.76 9.32
N ILE A 184 21.83 4.96 8.76
CA ILE A 184 21.36 5.19 7.39
C ILE A 184 22.17 4.35 6.38
N ARG A 185 23.51 4.35 6.49
CA ARG A 185 24.38 3.59 5.59
C ARG A 185 24.23 2.08 5.78
N THR A 186 24.15 1.61 7.02
CA THR A 186 24.09 0.17 7.34
C THR A 186 22.75 -0.42 6.93
N GLU A 187 21.67 0.31 7.22
CA GLU A 187 20.30 -0.10 6.90
C GLU A 187 19.89 0.22 5.46
N ARG A 188 20.73 0.97 4.72
CA ARG A 188 20.50 1.42 3.35
C ARG A 188 19.21 2.21 3.21
N LEU A 189 18.94 3.10 4.16
CA LEU A 189 17.72 3.90 4.19
C LEU A 189 17.83 5.06 3.19
N PRO A 190 16.98 5.11 2.14
CA PRO A 190 16.87 6.32 1.35
C PRO A 190 16.16 7.43 2.17
N PRO A 191 16.27 8.70 1.74
CA PRO A 191 15.55 9.81 2.37
C PRO A 191 14.07 9.51 2.58
N ALA A 192 13.53 9.97 3.71
CA ALA A 192 12.16 9.75 4.22
C ALA A 192 11.92 8.42 4.95
N PHE A 193 12.71 7.39 4.69
CA PHE A 193 12.58 6.09 5.36
C PHE A 193 13.26 6.16 6.72
N ALA A 194 12.46 6.09 7.79
CA ALA A 194 12.96 6.01 9.16
C ALA A 194 13.45 4.59 9.50
N ALA A 195 12.79 3.55 8.94
CA ALA A 195 13.22 2.16 9.02
C ALA A 195 12.54 1.32 7.92
N MET A 196 13.07 0.13 7.64
CA MET A 196 12.40 -0.91 6.85
C MET A 196 12.40 -2.19 7.67
N THR A 197 11.29 -2.47 8.37
CA THR A 197 11.19 -3.61 9.31
C THR A 197 11.10 -4.94 8.58
N ASN A 198 10.68 -4.93 7.32
CA ASN A 198 10.63 -6.10 6.47
C ASN A 198 11.03 -5.72 5.04
N LYS A 199 12.27 -6.06 4.65
CA LYS A 199 12.87 -5.72 3.35
C LYS A 199 12.58 -6.77 2.26
N HIS A 200 11.80 -7.81 2.56
CA HIS A 200 11.46 -8.82 1.57
C HIS A 200 10.62 -8.21 0.44
N TYR A 201 10.58 -8.90 -0.70
CA TYR A 201 9.56 -8.71 -1.72
C TYR A 201 9.16 -10.07 -2.27
N ILE A 202 7.92 -10.46 -2.01
CA ILE A 202 7.41 -11.81 -2.30
C ILE A 202 6.53 -11.87 -3.55
N LEU A 203 6.78 -11.00 -4.53
CA LEU A 203 6.05 -10.92 -5.80
C LEU A 203 4.61 -10.36 -5.70
N ARG A 204 4.37 -9.57 -4.66
CA ARG A 204 3.06 -9.03 -4.32
C ARG A 204 2.44 -8.10 -5.38
N PRO A 205 1.09 -8.07 -5.50
CA PRO A 205 0.39 -7.33 -6.53
C PRO A 205 -0.12 -5.94 -6.14
N GLU A 206 -0.24 -5.59 -4.86
CA GLU A 206 -1.22 -4.56 -4.43
C GLU A 206 -0.92 -3.15 -4.99
N ALA A 207 0.35 -2.79 -5.16
CA ALA A 207 0.73 -1.56 -5.84
C ALA A 207 0.32 -1.58 -7.33
N LEU A 208 0.57 -2.68 -8.03
CA LEU A 208 0.19 -2.85 -9.44
C LEU A 208 -1.32 -2.97 -9.65
N GLU A 209 -2.06 -3.53 -8.69
CA GLU A 209 -3.52 -3.48 -8.66
C GLU A 209 -4.00 -2.03 -8.70
N SER A 210 -3.52 -1.19 -7.78
CA SER A 210 -3.90 0.23 -7.71
C SER A 210 -3.58 0.97 -9.00
N VAL A 211 -2.40 0.72 -9.59
CA VAL A 211 -2.01 1.30 -10.88
C VAL A 211 -2.97 0.86 -12.00
N PHE A 212 -3.32 -0.43 -12.07
CA PHE A 212 -4.27 -0.96 -13.05
C PHE A 212 -5.67 -0.34 -12.88
N VAL A 213 -6.20 -0.34 -11.66
CA VAL A 213 -7.55 0.16 -11.38
C VAL A 213 -7.64 1.65 -11.70
N LEU A 214 -6.67 2.44 -11.24
CA LEU A 214 -6.62 3.87 -11.52
C LEU A 214 -6.49 4.15 -13.02
N TYR A 215 -5.71 3.36 -13.76
CA TYR A 215 -5.63 3.47 -15.22
C TYR A 215 -6.98 3.21 -15.89
N ARG A 216 -7.71 2.17 -15.47
CA ARG A 216 -9.04 1.86 -16.04
C ARG A 216 -10.07 2.95 -15.75
N ILE A 217 -9.91 3.70 -14.66
CA ILE A 217 -10.82 4.78 -14.26
C ILE A 217 -10.49 6.09 -14.98
N THR A 218 -9.20 6.40 -15.13
CA THR A 218 -8.74 7.73 -15.58
C THR A 218 -8.30 7.76 -17.04
N GLY A 219 -7.85 6.63 -17.60
CA GLY A 219 -7.26 6.55 -18.93
C GLY A 219 -5.85 7.18 -19.03
N ASP A 220 -5.25 7.57 -17.91
CA ASP A 220 -3.96 8.26 -17.86
C ASP A 220 -2.82 7.36 -18.39
N PRO A 221 -2.18 7.68 -19.52
CA PRO A 221 -1.17 6.82 -20.13
C PRO A 221 0.08 6.68 -19.25
N LYS A 222 0.36 7.64 -18.36
CA LYS A 222 1.52 7.57 -17.45
C LYS A 222 1.48 6.32 -16.57
N LEU A 223 0.30 5.87 -16.16
CA LEU A 223 0.13 4.68 -15.32
C LEU A 223 0.58 3.39 -16.02
N ARG A 224 0.49 3.33 -17.35
CA ARG A 224 1.06 2.23 -18.13
C ARG A 224 2.57 2.28 -18.18
N ASP A 225 3.15 3.47 -18.29
CA ASP A 225 4.60 3.66 -18.24
C ASP A 225 5.15 3.30 -16.86
N ASP A 226 4.44 3.68 -15.79
CA ASP A 226 4.74 3.28 -14.41
C ASP A 226 4.67 1.76 -14.24
N ALA A 227 3.59 1.12 -14.69
CA ALA A 227 3.44 -0.34 -14.63
C ALA A 227 4.56 -1.07 -15.41
N TRP A 228 4.91 -0.59 -16.60
CA TRP A 228 6.00 -1.18 -17.40
C TRP A 228 7.36 -1.06 -16.70
N ARG A 229 7.61 0.11 -16.10
CA ARG A 229 8.82 0.37 -15.31
C ARG A 229 8.89 -0.55 -14.10
N MET A 230 7.82 -0.65 -13.31
CA MET A 230 7.74 -1.56 -12.16
C MET A 230 7.96 -3.01 -12.59
N PHE A 231 7.30 -3.48 -13.65
CA PHE A 231 7.48 -4.83 -14.19
C PHE A 231 8.93 -5.11 -14.58
N THR A 232 9.57 -4.19 -15.31
CA THR A 232 10.96 -4.36 -15.73
C THR A 232 11.90 -4.49 -14.54
N ARG A 233 11.67 -3.71 -13.48
CA ARG A 233 12.45 -3.79 -12.22
C ARG A 233 12.22 -5.11 -11.50
N ILE A 234 10.97 -5.52 -11.33
CA ILE A 234 10.59 -6.81 -10.75
C ILE A 234 11.26 -7.95 -11.52
N GLN A 235 11.14 -7.98 -12.85
CA GLN A 235 11.75 -9.03 -13.68
C GLN A 235 13.27 -9.08 -13.52
N ASN A 236 13.94 -7.93 -13.50
CA ASN A 236 15.39 -7.89 -13.35
C ASN A 236 15.86 -8.45 -12.00
N ALA A 237 15.13 -8.19 -10.92
CA ALA A 237 15.50 -8.66 -9.58
C ALA A 237 15.11 -10.12 -9.33
N THR A 238 13.94 -10.54 -9.83
CA THR A 238 13.27 -11.79 -9.40
C THR A 238 13.43 -12.96 -10.37
N ARG A 239 13.79 -12.73 -11.63
CA ARG A 239 13.84 -13.78 -12.65
C ARG A 239 14.89 -14.86 -12.36
N THR A 240 14.49 -16.12 -12.51
CA THR A 240 15.34 -17.31 -12.46
C THR A 240 15.41 -18.00 -13.83
N ASP A 241 16.13 -19.11 -13.91
CA ASP A 241 16.16 -19.96 -15.11
C ASP A 241 14.81 -20.62 -15.40
N LEU A 242 13.95 -20.78 -14.39
CA LEU A 242 12.66 -21.47 -14.49
C LEU A 242 11.46 -20.51 -14.48
N ALA A 243 11.49 -19.46 -13.66
CA ALA A 243 10.36 -18.54 -13.45
C ALA A 243 10.82 -17.23 -12.75
N ASN A 244 10.16 -16.87 -11.64
CA ASN A 244 10.49 -15.75 -10.76
C ASN A 244 10.58 -16.25 -9.31
N SER A 245 11.25 -15.50 -8.44
CA SER A 245 11.37 -15.80 -7.02
C SER A 245 11.13 -14.57 -6.16
N ALA A 246 10.73 -14.77 -4.91
CA ALA A 246 10.89 -13.72 -3.91
C ALA A 246 12.38 -13.33 -3.73
N ILE A 247 12.60 -12.15 -3.17
CA ILE A 247 13.92 -11.64 -2.77
C ILE A 247 13.90 -11.21 -1.31
N SER A 248 15.01 -11.43 -0.59
CA SER A 248 15.06 -11.18 0.85
C SER A 248 15.31 -9.72 1.23
N ASP A 249 15.89 -8.91 0.34
CA ASP A 249 16.22 -7.52 0.62
C ASP A 249 16.16 -6.64 -0.65
N VAL A 250 15.12 -5.81 -0.74
CA VAL A 250 14.91 -4.85 -1.85
C VAL A 250 15.97 -3.73 -1.92
N THR A 251 16.77 -3.57 -0.87
CA THR A 251 17.85 -2.56 -0.80
C THR A 251 19.18 -3.09 -1.33
N ASP A 252 19.26 -4.40 -1.61
CA ASP A 252 20.48 -5.08 -2.03
C ASP A 252 20.36 -5.70 -3.42
N PRO A 253 21.06 -5.20 -4.45
CA PRO A 253 21.07 -5.85 -5.76
C PRO A 253 21.74 -7.24 -5.76
N THR A 254 22.43 -7.60 -4.68
CA THR A 254 23.04 -8.91 -4.47
C THR A 254 22.25 -9.80 -3.51
N ALA A 255 21.07 -9.36 -3.05
CA ALA A 255 20.20 -10.16 -2.20
C ALA A 255 19.98 -11.55 -2.80
N PRO A 256 20.08 -12.62 -1.99
CA PRO A 256 19.75 -13.94 -2.46
C PRO A 256 18.27 -13.99 -2.88
N LYS A 257 18.04 -14.70 -3.97
CA LYS A 257 16.72 -15.18 -4.33
C LYS A 257 16.27 -16.23 -3.32
N MET A 258 15.00 -16.20 -2.95
CA MET A 258 14.40 -17.21 -2.08
C MET A 258 13.83 -18.35 -2.91
N ASP A 259 13.70 -19.54 -2.32
CA ASP A 259 13.13 -20.71 -3.01
C ASP A 259 11.60 -20.73 -2.88
N GLU A 260 10.96 -19.63 -3.31
CA GLU A 260 9.51 -19.46 -3.24
C GLU A 260 9.01 -18.60 -4.40
N MET A 261 7.86 -19.00 -4.96
CA MET A 261 7.10 -18.25 -5.94
C MET A 261 5.62 -18.46 -5.62
N GLU A 262 5.03 -17.48 -4.96
CA GLU A 262 3.64 -17.56 -4.51
C GLU A 262 2.66 -17.61 -5.67
N SER A 263 1.51 -18.27 -5.46
CA SER A 263 0.49 -18.43 -6.51
C SER A 263 -0.06 -17.10 -7.03
N PHE A 264 -0.10 -16.07 -6.18
CA PHE A 264 -0.54 -14.73 -6.55
C PHE A 264 0.39 -14.02 -7.55
N TRP A 265 1.63 -14.49 -7.75
CA TRP A 265 2.44 -14.01 -8.88
C TRP A 265 1.72 -14.24 -10.21
N LEU A 266 1.15 -15.44 -10.37
CA LEU A 266 0.39 -15.83 -11.56
C LEU A 266 -1.05 -15.31 -11.52
N ALA A 267 -1.71 -15.42 -10.37
CA ALA A 267 -3.10 -15.02 -10.24
C ALA A 267 -3.24 -13.49 -10.32
N GLU A 268 -2.35 -12.72 -9.71
CA GLU A 268 -2.58 -11.30 -9.48
C GLU A 268 -1.58 -10.43 -10.22
N THR A 269 -0.31 -10.50 -9.87
CA THR A 269 0.71 -9.57 -10.34
C THR A 269 0.83 -9.58 -11.86
N LEU A 270 0.98 -10.77 -12.46
CA LEU A 270 1.01 -10.91 -13.91
C LEU A 270 -0.34 -10.61 -14.58
N LYS A 271 -1.47 -10.83 -13.89
CA LYS A 271 -2.79 -10.52 -14.43
C LYS A 271 -3.02 -9.01 -14.52
N TYR A 272 -2.72 -8.25 -13.47
CA TYR A 272 -2.83 -6.79 -13.50
C TYR A 272 -1.89 -6.18 -14.55
N LEU A 273 -0.65 -6.67 -14.63
CA LEU A 273 0.31 -6.28 -15.66
C LEU A 273 -0.17 -6.62 -17.07
N TYR A 274 -0.77 -7.80 -17.29
CA TYR A 274 -1.33 -8.13 -18.59
C TYR A 274 -2.54 -7.23 -18.93
N LEU A 275 -3.45 -7.06 -17.97
CA LEU A 275 -4.70 -6.34 -18.19
C LEU A 275 -4.49 -4.85 -18.46
N ILE A 276 -3.49 -4.20 -17.84
CA ILE A 276 -3.23 -2.77 -18.06
C ILE A 276 -2.78 -2.45 -19.50
N PHE A 277 -2.13 -3.40 -20.18
CA PHE A 277 -1.74 -3.25 -21.60
C PHE A 277 -2.75 -3.88 -22.58
N SER A 278 -3.69 -4.68 -22.08
CA SER A 278 -4.74 -5.28 -22.90
C SER A 278 -5.79 -4.26 -23.36
N ASN A 279 -6.64 -4.66 -24.31
CA ASN A 279 -7.80 -3.87 -24.72
C ASN A 279 -8.72 -3.58 -23.51
N SER A 280 -9.22 -2.35 -23.40
CA SER A 280 -10.06 -1.91 -22.28
C SER A 280 -11.38 -2.68 -22.14
N ASN A 281 -11.84 -3.38 -23.18
CA ASN A 281 -13.02 -4.24 -23.13
C ASN A 281 -12.76 -5.59 -22.44
N LEU A 282 -11.50 -6.05 -22.39
CA LEU A 282 -11.13 -7.28 -21.70
C LEU A 282 -11.19 -7.03 -20.19
N VAL A 283 -12.00 -7.84 -19.49
CA VAL A 283 -12.26 -7.74 -18.04
C VAL A 283 -12.51 -6.28 -17.63
N ASN A 284 -13.46 -5.63 -18.31
CA ASN A 284 -13.78 -4.24 -18.01
C ASN A 284 -14.49 -4.14 -16.63
N LEU A 285 -14.18 -3.09 -15.87
CA LEU A 285 -14.68 -2.92 -14.50
C LEU A 285 -16.19 -2.58 -14.43
N ASN A 286 -16.86 -2.38 -15.58
CA ASN A 286 -18.33 -2.21 -15.62
C ASN A 286 -19.07 -3.55 -15.61
N ASP A 287 -18.46 -4.62 -16.16
CA ASP A 287 -19.04 -5.97 -16.21
C ASP A 287 -18.47 -6.90 -15.12
N TRP A 288 -17.25 -6.63 -14.64
CA TRP A 288 -16.51 -7.52 -13.75
C TRP A 288 -16.07 -6.83 -12.46
N VAL A 289 -16.07 -7.59 -11.37
CA VAL A 289 -15.42 -7.27 -10.09
C VAL A 289 -14.35 -8.33 -9.87
N LEU A 290 -13.10 -7.91 -9.69
CA LEU A 290 -12.04 -8.82 -9.30
C LEU A 290 -12.19 -9.11 -7.80
N ASN A 291 -12.10 -10.37 -7.36
CA ASN A 291 -12.02 -10.70 -5.94
C ASN A 291 -10.64 -10.28 -5.36
N THR A 292 -10.35 -10.54 -4.08
CA THR A 292 -9.04 -10.18 -3.46
C THR A 292 -7.84 -10.96 -4.02
N GLU A 293 -8.06 -11.95 -4.89
CA GLU A 293 -7.02 -12.77 -5.55
C GLU A 293 -7.06 -12.53 -7.08
N ALA A 294 -7.49 -11.33 -7.48
CA ALA A 294 -7.68 -10.89 -8.86
C ALA A 294 -8.55 -11.81 -9.76
N HIS A 295 -9.41 -12.66 -9.20
CA HIS A 295 -10.30 -13.52 -9.99
C HIS A 295 -11.57 -12.76 -10.41
N PRO A 296 -11.88 -12.68 -11.71
CA PRO A 296 -13.03 -11.90 -12.19
C PRO A 296 -14.35 -12.60 -11.90
N LEU A 297 -15.18 -11.93 -11.10
CA LEU A 297 -16.56 -12.27 -10.83
C LEU A 297 -17.48 -11.37 -11.65
N ARG A 298 -18.50 -11.95 -12.27
CA ARG A 298 -19.44 -11.18 -13.10
C ARG A 298 -20.37 -10.35 -12.20
N ARG A 299 -20.50 -9.06 -12.50
CA ARG A 299 -21.39 -8.15 -11.78
C ARG A 299 -22.86 -8.49 -12.05
N SER A 300 -23.71 -8.26 -11.03
CA SER A 300 -25.16 -8.25 -11.23
C SER A 300 -25.56 -7.08 -12.15
N ARG A 301 -26.48 -7.35 -13.08
CA ARG A 301 -26.99 -6.37 -14.07
C ARG A 301 -28.31 -5.71 -13.65
N GLU A 302 -28.83 -6.03 -12.47
CA GLU A 302 -30.20 -5.68 -12.06
C GLU A 302 -30.40 -4.18 -11.75
N ARG A 303 -29.33 -3.38 -11.72
CA ARG A 303 -29.41 -1.92 -11.87
C ARG A 303 -28.32 -1.45 -12.84
N GLY A 304 -28.69 -0.78 -13.93
CA GLY A 304 -27.74 -0.12 -14.82
C GLY A 304 -27.15 1.11 -14.13
N TRP A 305 -25.86 1.07 -13.79
CA TRP A 305 -25.18 2.15 -13.04
C TRP A 305 -24.47 3.16 -13.95
N ILE A 306 -25.23 3.75 -14.88
CA ILE A 306 -24.91 5.12 -15.31
C ILE A 306 -25.99 6.00 -14.69
N ARG A 307 -25.63 6.68 -13.60
CA ARG A 307 -26.13 8.03 -13.36
C ARG A 307 -25.09 9.00 -13.87
#